data_AF-W6KUJ2-F1
#
_entry.id   AF-W6KUJ2-F1
#
_cell.length_a   1.000
_cell.length_b   1.000
_cell.length_c   1.000
_cell.angle_alpha   90.00
_cell.angle_beta   90.00
_cell.angle_gamma   90.00
#
_symmetry.space_group_name_H-M   'P 1'
#
loop_
_entity.id
_entity.type
_entity.pdbx_description
1 polymer ?
#
loop_
_entity_poly.entity_id
_entity_poly.type
_entity_poly.pdbx_seq_one_letter_code
_entity_poly.pdbx_strand_id
1 'polypeptide(L)'
;MFFDAWLRPRPDLASVDIRRYAEGLEAALKLMTASAFNCTFALMVTICVLTFVASQVTGNFSWMDRIWPGAPIIFAWTIVYYTMGGGNPHGIKGPYVNVATVYASFITLWGVRLAYNFYRRGGYCCGGEDYRWDYVRTWRVLRNRVVRALFNLFLVSIFQSSLLWAITLPMLSFPADALTRRDGISVGFLLFLLFFEVVCDQQQWNFQNAKRRRGGKMGNQRSPPLCGFCVTGVFGYSRHLNLFCEALIWVTLAVAAHSRQGSPAPWQWWQGVGCLMLVLLIYLSARFITERLSLKKYPQYAVYQHTTPMLVPALRSTTARTLYLIQKTSSQGAKSNRKQQ
;
A
#
# COMPACT_ATOMS: atom_id res chain seq x y z
N MET A 1 4.61 8.37 69.67
CA MET A 1 3.96 7.09 69.25
C MET A 1 2.86 7.28 68.19
N PHE A 2 2.85 8.37 67.40
CA PHE A 2 1.74 8.69 66.47
C PHE A 2 2.14 8.89 64.99
N PHE A 3 3.42 8.76 64.63
CA PHE A 3 3.89 8.99 63.25
C PHE A 3 4.21 7.71 62.43
N ASP A 4 4.33 6.53 63.07
CA ASP A 4 4.69 5.28 62.37
C ASP A 4 3.51 4.52 61.74
N ALA A 5 2.27 4.96 61.96
CA ALA A 5 1.08 4.24 61.49
C ALA A 5 0.64 4.60 60.06
N TRP A 6 1.16 5.68 59.47
CA TRP A 6 0.71 6.19 58.16
C TRP A 6 1.61 5.77 56.98
N LEU A 7 2.83 5.29 57.26
CA LEU A 7 3.83 4.92 56.24
C LEU A 7 3.91 3.41 55.98
N ARG A 8 3.05 2.58 56.59
CA ARG A 8 2.94 1.18 56.17
C ARG A 8 2.08 1.11 54.90
N PRO A 9 2.60 0.62 53.76
CA PRO A 9 1.74 0.33 52.62
C PRO A 9 0.70 -0.67 53.09
N ARG A 10 -0.59 -0.31 53.03
CA ARG A 10 -1.68 -1.26 53.29
C ARG A 10 -1.67 -2.29 52.16
N PRO A 11 -1.28 -3.56 52.40
CA PRO A 11 -1.14 -4.57 51.35
C PRO A 11 -2.47 -4.87 50.62
N ASP A 12 -3.57 -4.53 51.25
CA ASP A 12 -4.96 -4.75 50.90
C ASP A 12 -5.52 -3.74 49.88
N LEU A 13 -5.01 -2.51 49.79
CA LEU A 13 -5.45 -1.55 48.77
C LEU A 13 -4.72 -1.75 47.43
N ALA A 14 -3.41 -1.97 47.46
CA ALA A 14 -2.62 -2.21 46.24
C ALA A 14 -3.04 -3.52 45.54
N SER A 15 -3.42 -4.55 46.30
CA SER A 15 -3.85 -5.84 45.75
C SER A 15 -5.24 -5.81 45.10
N VAL A 16 -6.16 -4.98 45.58
CA VAL A 16 -7.49 -4.78 44.98
C VAL A 16 -7.38 -4.02 43.66
N ASP A 17 -6.56 -2.99 43.59
CA ASP A 17 -6.33 -2.25 42.34
C ASP A 17 -5.64 -3.13 41.29
N ILE A 18 -4.60 -3.89 41.66
CA ILE A 18 -3.91 -4.81 40.73
C ILE A 18 -4.88 -5.87 40.18
N ARG A 19 -5.74 -6.47 41.02
CA ARG A 19 -6.75 -7.44 40.56
C ARG A 19 -7.74 -6.80 39.60
N ARG A 20 -8.24 -5.60 39.90
CA ARG A 20 -9.16 -4.88 39.02
C ARG A 20 -8.54 -4.53 37.67
N TYR A 21 -7.27 -4.13 37.65
CA TYR A 21 -6.53 -3.91 36.40
C TYR A 21 -6.32 -5.21 35.62
N ALA A 22 -6.02 -6.32 36.30
CA ALA A 22 -5.86 -7.63 35.68
C ALA A 22 -7.18 -8.14 35.07
N GLU A 23 -8.29 -8.03 35.79
CA GLU A 23 -9.63 -8.36 35.30
C GLU A 23 -10.03 -7.49 34.11
N GLY A 24 -9.75 -6.19 34.17
CA GLY A 24 -9.99 -5.26 33.06
C GLY A 24 -9.16 -5.60 31.82
N LEU A 25 -7.88 -5.95 32.00
CA LEU A 25 -7.01 -6.39 30.91
C LEU A 25 -7.49 -7.70 30.31
N GLU A 26 -7.89 -8.67 31.13
CA GLU A 26 -8.44 -9.94 30.67
C GLU A 26 -9.73 -9.75 29.87
N ALA A 27 -10.65 -8.89 30.35
CA ALA A 27 -11.87 -8.55 29.65
C ALA A 27 -11.59 -7.87 28.30
N ALA A 28 -10.63 -6.93 28.26
CA ALA A 28 -10.21 -6.27 27.03
C ALA A 28 -9.58 -7.27 26.05
N LEU A 29 -8.73 -8.18 26.51
CA LEU A 29 -8.13 -9.23 25.70
C LEU A 29 -9.20 -10.15 25.12
N LYS A 30 -10.14 -10.62 25.94
CA LYS A 30 -11.28 -11.43 25.49
C LYS A 30 -12.08 -10.72 24.41
N LEU A 31 -12.36 -9.43 24.58
CA LEU A 31 -13.08 -8.64 23.57
C LEU A 31 -12.28 -8.52 22.26
N MET A 32 -10.98 -8.20 22.36
CA MET A 32 -10.10 -8.08 21.20
C MET A 32 -9.97 -9.42 20.45
N THR A 33 -9.96 -10.55 21.14
CA THR A 33 -9.83 -11.86 20.51
C THR A 33 -11.16 -12.58 20.24
N ALA A 34 -12.31 -11.94 20.51
CA ALA A 34 -13.63 -12.56 20.38
C ALA A 34 -14.00 -12.91 18.93
N SER A 35 -13.46 -12.19 17.94
CA SER A 35 -13.75 -12.41 16.53
C SER A 35 -12.58 -11.97 15.65
N ALA A 36 -12.57 -12.45 14.41
CA ALA A 36 -11.62 -12.01 13.38
C ALA A 36 -11.63 -10.48 13.20
N PHE A 37 -12.83 -9.88 13.21
CA PHE A 37 -13.01 -8.44 13.08
C PHE A 37 -12.37 -7.69 14.26
N ASN A 38 -12.68 -8.09 15.50
CA ASN A 38 -12.16 -7.43 16.70
C ASN A 38 -10.62 -7.53 16.75
N CYS A 39 -10.08 -8.70 16.41
CA CYS A 39 -8.64 -8.94 16.48
C CYS A 39 -7.90 -8.12 15.42
N THR A 40 -8.37 -8.14 14.17
CA THR A 40 -7.79 -7.31 13.11
C THR A 40 -7.97 -5.81 13.35
N PHE A 41 -9.08 -5.38 13.95
CA PHE A 41 -9.28 -3.99 14.36
C PHE A 41 -8.28 -3.56 15.44
N ALA A 42 -8.08 -4.39 16.48
CA ALA A 42 -7.09 -4.14 17.52
C ALA A 42 -5.66 -4.08 16.94
N LEU A 43 -5.32 -4.96 16.00
CA LEU A 43 -4.04 -4.93 15.29
C LEU A 43 -3.90 -3.65 14.44
N MET A 44 -4.96 -3.20 13.76
CA MET A 44 -4.96 -1.95 13.01
C MET A 44 -4.71 -0.73 13.91
N VAL A 45 -5.39 -0.65 15.06
CA VAL A 45 -5.16 0.39 16.07
C VAL A 45 -3.73 0.34 16.58
N THR A 46 -3.20 -0.85 16.86
CA THR A 46 -1.81 -1.04 17.29
C THR A 46 -0.83 -0.52 16.24
N ILE A 47 -1.02 -0.87 14.98
CA ILE A 47 -0.19 -0.38 13.86
C ILE A 47 -0.28 1.14 13.75
N CYS A 48 -1.48 1.72 13.86
CA CYS A 48 -1.68 3.17 13.83
C CYS A 48 -0.90 3.87 14.95
N VAL A 49 -0.99 3.38 16.19
CA VAL A 49 -0.27 3.97 17.34
C VAL A 49 1.24 3.83 17.16
N LEU A 50 1.74 2.64 16.81
CA LEU A 50 3.17 2.39 16.65
C LEU A 50 3.79 3.23 15.54
N THR A 51 3.13 3.31 14.38
CA THR A 51 3.61 4.13 13.25
C THR A 51 3.54 5.62 13.54
N PHE A 52 2.51 6.09 14.25
CA PHE A 52 2.42 7.49 14.68
C PHE A 52 3.53 7.84 15.68
N VAL A 53 3.72 7.04 16.72
CA VAL A 53 4.77 7.27 17.74
C VAL A 53 6.15 7.23 17.09
N ALA A 54 6.43 6.20 16.28
CA ALA A 54 7.71 6.06 15.59
C ALA A 54 7.99 7.25 14.66
N SER A 55 6.98 7.73 13.93
CA SER A 55 7.13 8.90 13.06
C SER A 55 7.31 10.22 13.81
N GLN A 56 6.75 10.38 15.01
CA GLN A 56 7.04 11.53 15.88
C GLN A 56 8.46 11.49 16.44
N VAL A 57 8.92 10.31 16.88
CA VAL A 57 10.25 10.13 17.47
C VAL A 57 11.35 10.33 16.42
N THR A 58 11.19 9.78 15.21
CA THR A 58 12.23 9.84 14.17
C THR A 58 12.04 10.98 13.18
N GLY A 59 10.91 11.71 13.21
CA GLY A 59 10.57 12.72 12.21
C GLY A 59 10.37 12.18 10.78
N ASN A 60 10.11 10.88 10.63
CA ASN A 60 10.05 10.16 9.35
C ASN A 60 8.65 9.58 9.15
N PHE A 61 7.94 10.00 8.11
CA PHE A 61 6.56 9.56 7.85
C PHE A 61 6.49 8.20 7.13
N SER A 62 7.61 7.70 6.60
CA SER A 62 7.71 6.41 5.92
C SER A 62 7.68 5.18 6.84
N TRP A 63 7.47 5.34 8.15
CA TRP A 63 7.16 4.18 9.01
C TRP A 63 5.91 3.44 8.52
N MET A 64 4.91 4.18 8.02
CA MET A 64 3.73 3.58 7.41
C MET A 64 4.08 2.86 6.09
N ASP A 65 4.95 3.45 5.27
CA ASP A 65 5.38 2.84 4.01
C ASP A 65 6.11 1.50 4.23
N ARG A 66 6.85 1.37 5.34
CA ARG A 66 7.56 0.14 5.74
C ARG A 66 6.62 -0.99 6.14
N ILE A 67 5.50 -0.68 6.80
CA ILE A 67 4.55 -1.70 7.26
C ILE A 67 3.52 -2.09 6.19
N TRP A 68 3.32 -1.23 5.20
CA TRP A 68 2.35 -1.41 4.11
C TRP A 68 2.33 -2.82 3.50
N PRO A 69 3.49 -3.44 3.18
CA PRO A 69 3.47 -4.76 2.55
C PRO A 69 3.07 -5.89 3.52
N GLY A 70 3.32 -5.71 4.82
CA GLY A 70 3.13 -6.75 5.83
C GLY A 70 1.77 -6.70 6.54
N ALA A 71 1.22 -5.50 6.76
CA ALA A 71 -0.05 -5.32 7.47
C ALA A 71 -1.20 -6.14 6.86
N PRO A 72 -1.46 -6.10 5.54
CA PRO A 72 -2.51 -6.92 4.92
C PRO A 72 -2.29 -8.43 5.07
N ILE A 73 -1.03 -8.88 5.08
CA ILE A 73 -0.68 -10.29 5.30
C ILE A 73 -1.14 -10.70 6.70
N ILE A 74 -0.77 -9.91 7.72
CA ILE A 74 -1.13 -10.17 9.12
C ILE A 74 -2.66 -10.21 9.27
N PHE A 75 -3.37 -9.24 8.70
CA PHE A 75 -4.84 -9.21 8.77
C PHE A 75 -5.48 -10.42 8.08
N ALA A 76 -5.04 -10.75 6.87
CA ALA A 76 -5.58 -11.88 6.11
C ALA A 76 -5.39 -13.22 6.84
N TRP A 77 -4.19 -13.49 7.37
CA TRP A 77 -3.93 -14.73 8.11
C TRP A 77 -4.61 -14.76 9.48
N THR A 78 -4.78 -13.62 10.13
CA THR A 78 -5.61 -13.52 11.34
C THR A 78 -7.05 -13.93 11.01
N ILE A 79 -7.62 -13.42 9.92
CA ILE A 79 -8.96 -13.81 9.48
C ILE A 79 -9.04 -15.30 9.17
N VAL A 80 -8.07 -15.85 8.43
CA VAL A 80 -7.99 -17.30 8.14
C VAL A 80 -7.94 -18.12 9.41
N TYR A 81 -7.16 -17.72 10.42
CA TYR A 81 -7.09 -18.42 11.70
C TYR A 81 -8.47 -18.57 12.35
N TYR A 82 -9.26 -17.50 12.43
CA TYR A 82 -10.61 -17.55 12.96
C TYR A 82 -11.57 -18.35 12.06
N THR A 83 -11.48 -18.20 10.74
CA THR A 83 -12.28 -18.96 9.76
C THR A 83 -12.02 -20.47 9.87
N MET A 84 -10.81 -20.87 10.22
CA MET A 84 -10.39 -22.26 10.43
C MET A 84 -10.71 -22.82 11.83
N GLY A 85 -11.43 -22.07 12.66
CA GLY A 85 -11.80 -22.49 14.01
C GLY A 85 -10.78 -22.14 15.10
N GLY A 86 -9.77 -21.32 14.81
CA GLY A 86 -8.74 -20.89 15.77
C GLY A 86 -9.27 -20.18 17.02
N GLY A 87 -10.53 -19.73 17.03
CA GLY A 87 -11.19 -19.15 18.21
C GLY A 87 -12.29 -20.02 18.83
N ASN A 88 -12.52 -21.25 18.35
CA ASN A 88 -13.62 -22.10 18.80
C ASN A 88 -13.14 -23.54 19.05
N PRO A 89 -13.25 -24.08 20.28
CA PRO A 89 -12.93 -25.49 20.59
C PRO A 89 -13.71 -26.51 19.72
N HIS A 90 -14.84 -26.10 19.15
CA HIS A 90 -15.71 -26.91 18.29
C HIS A 90 -15.67 -26.47 16.81
N GLY A 91 -14.64 -25.74 16.39
CA GLY A 91 -14.49 -25.23 15.03
C GLY A 91 -14.52 -26.34 13.97
N ILE A 92 -15.29 -26.11 12.90
CA ILE A 92 -15.35 -26.99 11.74
C ILE A 92 -13.97 -27.03 11.09
N LYS A 93 -13.33 -28.20 11.10
CA LYS A 93 -12.05 -28.44 10.42
C LYS A 93 -12.29 -28.46 8.90
N GLY A 94 -12.24 -27.28 8.28
CA GLY A 94 -12.10 -27.20 6.83
C GLY A 94 -10.77 -27.80 6.36
N PRO A 95 -10.62 -28.15 5.07
CA PRO A 95 -9.34 -28.60 4.55
C PRO A 95 -8.28 -27.51 4.74
N TYR A 96 -7.04 -27.90 5.04
CA TYR A 96 -5.91 -26.96 5.17
C TYR A 96 -5.72 -26.10 3.92
N VAL A 97 -6.07 -26.63 2.74
CA VAL A 97 -6.17 -25.89 1.49
C VAL A 97 -7.64 -25.63 1.21
N ASN A 98 -8.06 -24.38 1.45
CA ASN A 98 -9.41 -23.88 1.19
C ASN A 98 -9.36 -22.49 0.54
N VAL A 99 -10.52 -21.97 0.12
CA VAL A 99 -10.59 -20.68 -0.55
C VAL A 99 -9.98 -19.54 0.28
N ALA A 100 -10.24 -19.45 1.59
CA ALA A 100 -9.68 -18.40 2.44
C ALA A 100 -8.14 -18.46 2.49
N THR A 101 -7.56 -19.65 2.64
CA THR A 101 -6.09 -19.84 2.64
C THR A 101 -5.46 -19.49 1.29
N VAL A 102 -6.15 -19.74 0.17
CA VAL A 102 -5.66 -19.39 -1.17
C VAL A 102 -5.61 -17.88 -1.37
N TYR A 103 -6.66 -17.14 -0.98
CA TYR A 103 -6.65 -15.67 -1.06
C TYR A 103 -5.63 -15.05 -0.09
N ALA A 104 -5.48 -15.58 1.13
CA ALA A 104 -4.43 -15.13 2.05
C ALA A 104 -3.01 -15.41 1.53
N SER A 105 -2.82 -16.55 0.86
CA SER A 105 -1.56 -16.87 0.18
C SER A 105 -1.29 -15.91 -0.98
N PHE A 106 -2.31 -15.54 -1.76
CA PHE A 106 -2.18 -14.52 -2.79
C PHE A 106 -1.79 -13.15 -2.20
N ILE A 107 -2.44 -12.70 -1.11
CA ILE A 107 -2.06 -11.47 -0.39
C ILE A 107 -0.61 -11.54 0.10
N THR A 108 -0.16 -12.73 0.53
CA THR A 108 1.24 -12.95 0.92
C THR A 108 2.20 -12.76 -0.25
N LEU A 109 1.89 -13.32 -1.42
CA LEU A 109 2.69 -13.11 -2.64
C LEU A 109 2.74 -11.63 -3.05
N TRP A 110 1.60 -10.94 -3.00
CA TRP A 110 1.51 -9.50 -3.25
C TRP A 110 2.39 -8.70 -2.27
N GLY A 111 2.30 -8.99 -0.96
CA GLY A 111 3.06 -8.27 0.05
C GLY A 111 4.56 -8.57 -0.01
N VAL A 112 4.96 -9.81 -0.29
CA VAL A 112 6.38 -10.18 -0.53
C VAL A 112 6.93 -9.45 -1.75
N ARG A 113 6.20 -9.40 -2.86
CA ARG A 113 6.59 -8.61 -4.05
C ARG A 113 6.80 -7.15 -3.68
N LEU A 114 5.82 -6.55 -3.00
CA LEU A 114 5.86 -5.14 -2.64
C LEU A 114 7.02 -4.83 -1.68
N ALA A 115 7.24 -5.68 -0.67
CA ALA A 115 8.35 -5.59 0.26
C ALA A 115 9.70 -5.69 -0.46
N TYR A 116 9.87 -6.65 -1.39
CA TYR A 116 11.08 -6.80 -2.18
C TYR A 116 11.35 -5.55 -3.05
N ASN A 117 10.33 -5.02 -3.71
CA ASN A 117 10.46 -3.82 -4.54
C ASN A 117 10.81 -2.58 -3.70
N PHE A 118 10.28 -2.46 -2.49
CA PHE A 118 10.61 -1.39 -1.56
C PHE A 118 12.04 -1.54 -0.99
N TYR A 119 12.42 -2.77 -0.61
CA TYR A 119 13.75 -3.11 -0.11
C TYR A 119 14.86 -2.71 -1.09
N ARG A 120 14.77 -3.16 -2.35
CA ARG A 120 15.80 -2.87 -3.33
C ARG A 120 15.91 -1.37 -3.67
N ARG A 121 14.87 -0.58 -3.42
CA ARG A 121 14.89 0.89 -3.55
C ARG A 121 15.52 1.59 -2.35
N GLY A 122 15.89 0.86 -1.29
CA GLY A 122 16.47 1.40 -0.06
C GLY A 122 15.44 1.82 0.98
N GLY A 123 14.17 1.42 0.85
CA GLY A 123 13.09 1.87 1.74
C GLY A 123 13.21 1.43 3.20
N TYR A 124 13.99 0.37 3.45
CA TYR A 124 14.31 -0.12 4.80
C TYR A 124 15.68 0.34 5.33
N CYS A 125 16.42 1.17 4.58
CA CYS A 125 17.68 1.72 5.06
C CYS A 125 17.44 2.67 6.24
N CYS A 126 18.38 2.69 7.19
CA CYS A 126 18.34 3.63 8.31
C CYS A 126 18.33 5.08 7.78
N GLY A 127 17.39 5.91 8.28
CA GLY A 127 17.19 7.27 7.79
C GLY A 127 16.53 7.38 6.42
N GLY A 128 16.27 6.27 5.72
CA GLY A 128 15.58 6.26 4.43
C GLY A 128 14.12 6.69 4.55
N GLU A 129 13.70 7.65 3.73
CA GLU A 129 12.33 8.14 3.63
C GLU A 129 11.93 8.24 2.15
N ASP A 130 10.65 8.02 1.85
CA ASP A 130 10.14 8.22 0.49
C ASP A 130 10.27 9.69 0.10
N TYR A 131 10.90 9.95 -1.04
CA TYR A 131 11.15 11.29 -1.58
C TYR A 131 9.87 12.14 -1.74
N ARG A 132 8.68 11.53 -1.76
CA ARG A 132 7.40 12.23 -1.80
C ARG A 132 7.16 13.02 -0.51
N TRP A 133 7.65 12.55 0.63
CA TRP A 133 7.50 13.26 1.90
C TRP A 133 8.27 14.58 1.94
N ASP A 134 9.43 14.65 1.28
CA ASP A 134 10.14 15.93 1.09
C ASP A 134 9.28 16.94 0.36
N TYR A 135 8.63 16.52 -0.73
CA TYR A 135 7.72 17.38 -1.47
C TYR A 135 6.50 17.79 -0.65
N VAL A 136 5.85 16.84 0.05
CA VAL A 136 4.68 17.12 0.88
C VAL A 136 5.03 18.11 1.99
N ARG A 137 6.22 18.00 2.62
CA ARG A 137 6.69 18.95 3.64
C ARG A 137 6.89 20.37 3.12
N THR A 138 7.05 20.58 1.81
CA THR A 138 7.10 21.92 1.23
C THR A 138 5.74 22.63 1.17
N TRP A 139 4.63 21.92 1.41
CA TRP A 139 3.30 22.51 1.37
C TRP A 139 3.13 23.53 2.50
N ARG A 140 2.64 24.73 2.17
CA ARG A 140 2.51 25.86 3.10
C ARG A 140 1.75 25.50 4.38
N VAL A 141 0.73 24.65 4.26
CA VAL A 141 -0.13 24.21 5.37
C VAL A 141 0.65 23.38 6.42
N LEU A 142 1.69 22.66 6.02
CA LEU A 142 2.48 21.79 6.91
C LEU A 142 3.67 22.48 7.57
N ARG A 143 3.83 23.80 7.40
CA ARG A 143 4.87 24.58 8.08
C ARG A 143 4.64 24.66 9.59
N ASN A 144 3.38 24.68 10.03
CA ASN A 144 3.03 24.65 11.45
C ASN A 144 3.26 23.25 12.03
N ARG A 145 3.99 23.15 13.15
CA ARG A 145 4.29 21.88 13.83
C ARG A 145 3.03 21.12 14.24
N VAL A 146 2.02 21.81 14.77
CA VAL A 146 0.76 21.19 15.21
C VAL A 146 0.00 20.63 14.00
N VAL A 147 -0.15 21.42 12.94
CA VAL A 147 -0.85 20.99 11.72
C VAL A 147 -0.14 19.80 11.08
N ARG A 148 1.19 19.79 11.07
CA ARG A 148 1.99 18.66 10.59
C ARG A 148 1.82 17.40 11.44
N ALA A 149 1.74 17.52 12.76
CA ALA A 149 1.46 16.40 13.65
C ALA A 149 0.04 15.84 13.44
N LEU A 150 -0.97 16.72 13.31
CA LEU A 150 -2.35 16.34 13.00
C LEU A 150 -2.46 15.69 11.62
N PHE A 151 -1.77 16.23 10.62
CA PHE A 151 -1.67 15.63 9.28
C PHE A 151 -1.09 14.21 9.36
N ASN A 152 0.00 14.03 10.11
CA ASN A 152 0.59 12.72 10.32
C ASN A 152 -0.35 11.75 11.08
N LEU A 153 -1.04 12.24 12.10
CA LEU A 153 -1.99 11.43 12.86
C LEU A 153 -3.16 10.97 11.97
N PHE A 154 -3.86 11.91 11.33
CA PHE A 154 -5.10 11.59 10.63
C PHE A 154 -4.88 10.99 9.24
N LEU A 155 -3.97 11.55 8.43
CA LEU A 155 -3.83 11.16 7.02
C LEU A 155 -2.76 10.10 6.79
N VAL A 156 -1.73 10.04 7.63
CA VAL A 156 -0.66 9.03 7.51
C VAL A 156 -0.97 7.83 8.39
N SER A 157 -1.24 8.04 9.67
CA SER A 157 -1.36 6.94 10.63
C SER A 157 -2.76 6.33 10.62
N ILE A 158 -3.81 7.12 10.91
CA ILE A 158 -5.20 6.64 11.00
C ILE A 158 -5.72 6.20 9.63
N PHE A 159 -5.67 7.09 8.63
CA PHE A 159 -6.24 6.81 7.31
C PHE A 159 -5.56 5.62 6.63
N GLN A 160 -4.21 5.56 6.58
CA GLN A 160 -3.52 4.47 5.90
C GLN A 160 -3.66 3.15 6.65
N SER A 161 -3.59 3.14 8.00
CA SER A 161 -3.80 1.90 8.77
C SER A 161 -5.23 1.38 8.61
N SER A 162 -6.22 2.28 8.65
CA SER A 162 -7.63 1.95 8.40
C SER A 162 -7.84 1.45 6.96
N LEU A 163 -7.15 2.04 5.98
CA LEU A 163 -7.21 1.62 4.58
C LEU A 163 -6.65 0.21 4.40
N LEU A 164 -5.48 -0.09 4.96
CA LEU A 164 -4.87 -1.42 4.90
C LEU A 164 -5.74 -2.49 5.56
N TRP A 165 -6.42 -2.15 6.64
CA TRP A 165 -7.40 -3.02 7.25
C TRP A 165 -8.64 -3.17 6.36
N ALA A 166 -9.20 -2.07 5.85
CA ALA A 166 -10.40 -2.06 5.03
C ALA A 166 -10.25 -2.83 3.71
N ILE A 167 -9.11 -2.78 3.03
CA ILE A 167 -8.86 -3.57 1.81
C ILE A 167 -8.80 -5.09 2.10
N THR A 168 -8.52 -5.48 3.35
CA THR A 168 -8.51 -6.89 3.77
C THR A 168 -9.84 -7.39 4.35
N LEU A 169 -10.76 -6.49 4.73
CA LEU A 169 -12.08 -6.88 5.26
C LEU A 169 -12.86 -7.87 4.39
N PRO A 170 -12.85 -7.80 3.04
CA PRO A 170 -13.53 -8.79 2.21
C PRO A 170 -13.10 -10.24 2.49
N MET A 171 -11.92 -10.47 3.10
CA MET A 171 -11.49 -11.80 3.52
C MET A 171 -12.46 -12.47 4.49
N LEU A 172 -13.23 -11.71 5.27
CA LEU A 172 -14.25 -12.23 6.19
C LEU A 172 -15.37 -13.01 5.48
N SER A 173 -15.55 -12.81 4.18
CA SER A 173 -16.56 -13.49 3.37
C SER A 173 -16.10 -14.83 2.80
N PHE A 174 -14.82 -15.19 2.90
CA PHE A 174 -14.31 -16.45 2.39
C PHE A 174 -14.47 -17.56 3.44
N PRO A 175 -15.25 -18.61 3.15
CA PRO A 175 -15.37 -19.77 4.04
C PRO A 175 -14.14 -20.68 4.01
N ALA A 176 -14.04 -21.61 4.97
CA ALA A 176 -13.04 -22.68 4.97
C ALA A 176 -13.48 -23.88 4.11
N ASP A 177 -13.96 -23.65 2.88
CA ASP A 177 -14.43 -24.70 1.97
C ASP A 177 -13.54 -24.90 0.73
N ALA A 178 -13.84 -25.93 -0.04
CA ALA A 178 -13.12 -26.23 -1.28
C ALA A 178 -13.28 -25.11 -2.33
N LEU A 179 -12.30 -25.00 -3.22
CA LEU A 179 -12.34 -24.01 -4.30
C LEU A 179 -13.43 -24.37 -5.31
N THR A 180 -14.17 -23.35 -5.74
CA THR A 180 -15.09 -23.46 -6.88
C THR A 180 -14.37 -23.04 -8.16
N ARG A 181 -14.99 -23.35 -9.31
CA ARG A 181 -14.53 -22.86 -10.61
C ARG A 181 -14.41 -21.33 -10.66
N ARG A 182 -15.31 -20.61 -9.98
CA ARG A 182 -15.30 -19.14 -9.95
C ARG A 182 -14.06 -18.61 -9.23
N ASP A 183 -13.65 -19.24 -8.13
CA ASP A 183 -12.41 -18.84 -7.45
C ASP A 183 -11.18 -19.12 -8.29
N GLY A 184 -11.16 -20.25 -9.02
CA GLY A 184 -10.08 -20.54 -9.95
C GLY A 184 -9.89 -19.43 -10.99
N ILE A 185 -11.00 -18.91 -11.55
CA ILE A 185 -10.96 -17.80 -12.51
C ILE A 185 -10.47 -16.52 -11.84
N SER A 186 -11.02 -16.16 -10.68
CA SER A 186 -10.63 -14.95 -9.94
C SER A 186 -9.17 -14.98 -9.50
N VAL A 187 -8.69 -16.11 -8.96
CA VAL A 187 -7.29 -16.29 -8.56
C VAL A 187 -6.38 -16.29 -9.79
N GLY A 188 -6.76 -16.92 -10.89
CA GLY A 188 -6.02 -16.85 -12.15
C GLY A 188 -5.86 -15.41 -12.65
N PHE A 189 -6.93 -14.61 -12.58
CA PHE A 189 -6.88 -13.19 -12.95
C PHE A 189 -6.02 -12.37 -11.97
N LEU A 190 -6.10 -12.64 -10.67
CA LEU A 190 -5.23 -12.03 -9.66
C LEU A 190 -3.75 -12.32 -9.90
N LEU A 191 -3.40 -13.57 -10.20
CA LEU A 191 -2.02 -13.96 -10.53
C LEU A 191 -1.54 -13.30 -11.82
N PHE A 192 -2.42 -13.16 -12.82
CA PHE A 192 -2.14 -12.41 -14.04
C PHE A 192 -1.83 -10.93 -13.74
N LEU A 193 -2.63 -10.27 -12.89
CA LEU A 193 -2.37 -8.89 -12.48
C LEU A 193 -1.06 -8.77 -11.71
N LEU A 194 -0.79 -9.68 -10.77
CA LEU A 194 0.44 -9.73 -9.99
C LEU A 194 1.67 -9.90 -10.90
N PHE A 195 1.58 -10.75 -11.93
CA PHE A 195 2.62 -10.90 -12.93
C PHE A 195 2.94 -9.56 -13.63
N PHE A 196 1.92 -8.80 -14.03
CA PHE A 196 2.14 -7.48 -14.62
C PHE A 196 2.78 -6.48 -13.63
N GLU A 197 2.45 -6.54 -12.34
CA GLU A 197 3.15 -5.73 -11.33
C GLU A 197 4.64 -6.08 -11.26
N VAL A 198 4.98 -7.38 -11.24
CA VAL A 198 6.36 -7.86 -11.25
C VAL A 198 7.10 -7.37 -12.50
N VAL A 199 6.48 -7.45 -13.67
CA VAL A 199 7.05 -6.96 -14.94
C VAL A 199 7.29 -5.44 -14.89
N CYS A 200 6.30 -4.67 -14.43
CA CYS A 200 6.43 -3.21 -14.29
C CYS A 200 7.57 -2.84 -13.34
N ASP A 201 7.61 -3.50 -12.17
CA ASP A 201 8.65 -3.31 -11.18
C ASP A 201 10.02 -3.62 -11.78
N GLN A 202 10.17 -4.75 -12.47
CA GLN A 202 11.46 -5.15 -13.04
C GLN A 202 11.93 -4.22 -14.17
N GLN A 203 11.03 -3.81 -15.07
CA GLN A 203 11.36 -2.85 -16.13
C GLN A 203 11.81 -1.51 -15.56
N GLN A 204 11.09 -0.99 -14.55
CA GLN A 204 11.44 0.25 -13.88
C GLN A 204 12.80 0.15 -13.18
N TRP A 205 13.08 -0.97 -12.52
CA TRP A 205 14.37 -1.20 -11.86
C TRP A 205 15.55 -1.28 -12.82
N ASN A 206 15.40 -2.02 -13.91
CA ASN A 206 16.41 -2.09 -14.96
C ASN A 206 16.72 -0.68 -15.52
N PHE A 207 15.68 0.12 -15.77
CA PHE A 207 15.82 1.50 -16.21
C PHE A 207 16.59 2.37 -15.18
N GLN A 208 16.20 2.34 -13.91
CA GLN A 208 16.88 3.14 -12.88
C GLN A 208 18.32 2.69 -12.64
N ASN A 209 18.62 1.39 -12.73
CA ASN A 209 19.99 0.88 -12.66
C ASN A 209 20.85 1.36 -13.83
N ALA A 210 20.34 1.28 -15.06
CA ALA A 210 21.03 1.78 -16.24
C ALA A 210 21.32 3.28 -16.11
N LYS A 211 20.36 4.06 -15.58
CA LYS A 211 20.52 5.49 -15.32
C LYS A 211 21.56 5.79 -14.25
N ARG A 212 21.59 5.03 -13.14
CA ARG A 212 22.59 5.16 -12.08
C ARG A 212 24.00 4.86 -12.58
N ARG A 213 24.18 3.79 -13.37
CA ARG A 213 25.48 3.40 -13.95
C ARG A 213 26.09 4.46 -14.86
N ARG A 214 25.27 5.27 -15.53
CA ARG A 214 25.71 6.38 -16.40
C ARG A 214 26.03 7.66 -15.62
N GLY A 215 26.13 7.60 -14.29
CA GLY A 215 26.45 8.74 -13.43
C GLY A 215 25.42 9.88 -13.50
N GLY A 216 24.18 9.58 -13.89
CA GLY A 216 23.16 10.60 -14.14
C GLY A 216 23.47 11.56 -15.30
N LYS A 217 24.59 11.40 -16.01
CA LYS A 217 24.97 12.22 -17.16
C LYS A 217 24.19 11.76 -18.38
N MET A 218 23.43 12.68 -18.95
CA MET A 218 22.64 12.51 -20.16
C MET A 218 23.60 12.42 -21.36
N GLY A 219 24.19 11.24 -21.58
CA GLY A 219 25.11 11.01 -22.70
C GLY A 219 24.40 11.21 -24.04
N ASN A 220 25.05 11.96 -24.93
CA ASN A 220 24.61 12.40 -26.26
C ASN A 220 24.42 11.26 -27.29
N GLN A 221 23.96 10.07 -26.87
CA GLN A 221 24.01 8.85 -27.66
C GLN A 221 22.65 8.13 -27.72
N ARG A 222 22.36 7.55 -28.89
CA ARG A 222 21.09 7.03 -29.42
C ARG A 222 20.50 5.79 -28.69
N SER A 223 20.61 5.69 -27.37
CA SER A 223 20.04 4.55 -26.60
C SER A 223 19.36 5.05 -25.32
N PRO A 224 18.21 4.46 -24.91
CA PRO A 224 17.39 4.95 -23.80
C PRO A 224 18.24 4.97 -22.51
N PRO A 225 18.60 6.16 -22.02
CA PRO A 225 17.65 7.11 -21.47
C PRO A 225 17.82 8.51 -22.09
N LEU A 226 17.11 8.80 -23.19
CA LEU A 226 17.11 10.15 -23.78
C LEU A 226 16.38 11.20 -22.92
N CYS A 227 15.35 10.78 -22.17
CA CYS A 227 14.40 11.70 -21.52
C CYS A 227 14.41 11.62 -19.97
N GLY A 228 15.18 10.71 -19.38
CA GLY A 228 15.31 10.59 -17.91
C GLY A 228 14.20 9.81 -17.19
N PHE A 229 13.19 9.31 -17.90
CA PHE A 229 12.10 8.44 -17.41
C PHE A 229 11.84 7.26 -18.37
N CYS A 230 11.16 6.21 -17.87
CA CYS A 230 10.87 5.01 -18.67
C CYS A 230 9.61 5.23 -19.52
N VAL A 231 9.70 5.02 -20.83
CA VAL A 231 8.58 5.10 -21.79
C VAL A 231 8.40 3.83 -22.61
N THR A 232 9.28 2.85 -22.43
CA THR A 232 9.37 1.62 -23.24
C THR A 232 8.72 0.44 -22.52
N GLY A 233 8.38 -0.61 -23.27
CA GLY A 233 7.76 -1.81 -22.71
C GLY A 233 6.34 -1.53 -22.20
N VAL A 234 6.04 -1.94 -20.97
CA VAL A 234 4.69 -1.79 -20.39
C VAL A 234 4.31 -0.33 -20.16
N PHE A 235 5.31 0.54 -19.96
CA PHE A 235 5.15 1.98 -19.82
C PHE A 235 4.65 2.66 -21.10
N GLY A 236 4.73 2.00 -22.25
CA GLY A 236 4.11 2.48 -23.49
C GLY A 236 2.58 2.37 -23.49
N TYR A 237 1.99 1.54 -22.64
CA TYR A 237 0.54 1.32 -22.58
C TYR A 237 -0.12 2.17 -21.49
N SER A 238 0.52 2.32 -20.34
CA SER A 238 0.09 3.17 -19.24
C SER A 238 1.31 3.70 -18.49
N ARG A 239 1.27 4.96 -18.03
CA ARG A 239 2.35 5.55 -17.23
C ARG A 239 2.51 4.89 -15.88
N HIS A 240 1.43 4.36 -15.32
CA HIS A 240 1.41 3.70 -14.01
C HIS A 240 0.64 2.39 -14.09
N LEU A 241 1.04 1.49 -15.00
CA LEU A 241 0.37 0.19 -15.17
C LEU A 241 0.40 -0.63 -13.88
N ASN A 242 1.49 -0.56 -13.10
CA ASN A 242 1.58 -1.19 -11.79
C ASN A 242 0.48 -0.69 -10.83
N LEU A 243 0.19 0.61 -10.81
CA LEU A 243 -0.85 1.17 -9.95
C LEU A 243 -2.27 0.78 -10.41
N PHE A 244 -2.45 0.59 -11.72
CA PHE A 244 -3.70 0.05 -12.27
C PHE A 244 -3.90 -1.42 -11.88
N CYS A 245 -2.86 -2.25 -11.98
CA CYS A 245 -2.89 -3.63 -11.52
C CYS A 245 -3.15 -3.72 -10.01
N GLU A 246 -2.49 -2.89 -9.20
CA GLU A 246 -2.71 -2.79 -7.75
C GLU A 246 -4.19 -2.51 -7.44
N ALA A 247 -4.78 -1.50 -8.08
CA ALA A 247 -6.19 -1.19 -7.93
C ALA A 247 -7.10 -2.38 -8.32
N LEU A 248 -6.84 -3.02 -9.45
CA LEU A 248 -7.64 -4.16 -9.93
C LEU A 248 -7.50 -5.40 -9.04
N ILE A 249 -6.35 -5.62 -8.40
CA ILE A 249 -6.15 -6.73 -7.47
C ILE A 249 -7.17 -6.64 -6.33
N TRP A 250 -7.25 -5.48 -5.67
CA TRP A 250 -8.15 -5.30 -4.54
C TRP A 250 -9.63 -5.23 -4.93
N VAL A 251 -9.94 -4.70 -6.12
CA VAL A 251 -11.31 -4.76 -6.67
C VAL A 251 -11.71 -6.21 -6.98
N THR A 252 -10.83 -6.99 -7.59
CA THR A 252 -11.09 -8.42 -7.91
C THR A 252 -11.30 -9.22 -6.63
N LEU A 253 -10.49 -8.97 -5.60
CA LEU A 253 -10.63 -9.62 -4.29
C LEU A 253 -11.98 -9.30 -3.65
N ALA A 254 -12.40 -8.04 -3.66
CA ALA A 254 -13.72 -7.62 -3.16
C ALA A 254 -14.88 -8.30 -3.91
N VAL A 255 -14.80 -8.35 -5.25
CA VAL A 255 -15.82 -9.01 -6.09
C VAL A 255 -15.87 -10.52 -5.83
N ALA A 256 -14.70 -11.15 -5.70
CA ALA A 256 -14.62 -12.58 -5.39
C ALA A 256 -15.22 -12.91 -4.02
N ALA A 257 -14.90 -12.11 -2.99
CA ALA A 257 -15.46 -12.22 -1.65
C ALA A 257 -16.99 -12.07 -1.65
N HIS A 258 -17.53 -11.13 -2.42
CA HIS A 258 -18.97 -10.98 -2.59
C HIS A 258 -19.60 -12.19 -3.27
N SER A 259 -18.96 -12.73 -4.31
CA SER A 259 -19.47 -13.88 -5.06
C SER A 259 -19.63 -15.16 -4.22
N ARG A 260 -18.94 -15.26 -3.07
CA ARG A 260 -18.98 -16.39 -2.14
C ARG A 260 -20.06 -16.31 -1.07
N GLN A 261 -20.67 -15.15 -0.83
CA GLN A 261 -21.74 -15.01 0.18
C GLN A 261 -23.08 -15.64 -0.24
N GLY A 262 -23.19 -16.15 -1.47
CA GLY A 262 -24.42 -16.74 -1.99
C GLY A 262 -25.42 -15.67 -2.48
N SER A 263 -26.18 -16.01 -3.51
CA SER A 263 -27.26 -15.14 -4.00
C SER A 263 -28.53 -15.39 -3.17
N PRO A 264 -29.29 -14.35 -2.74
CA PRO A 264 -29.16 -12.94 -3.07
C PRO A 264 -28.61 -12.10 -1.90
N ALA A 265 -27.37 -12.35 -1.43
CA ALA A 265 -26.77 -11.47 -0.44
C ALA A 265 -26.49 -10.08 -1.05
N PRO A 266 -26.98 -8.97 -0.47
CA PRO A 266 -26.69 -7.64 -0.97
C PRO A 266 -25.22 -7.27 -0.76
N TRP A 267 -24.68 -6.44 -1.67
CA TRP A 267 -23.32 -5.93 -1.55
C TRP A 267 -23.16 -5.10 -0.27
N GLN A 268 -22.29 -5.56 0.62
CA GLN A 268 -22.02 -4.86 1.87
C GLN A 268 -21.00 -3.75 1.64
N TRP A 269 -21.26 -2.55 2.19
CA TRP A 269 -20.38 -1.38 2.00
C TRP A 269 -18.92 -1.66 2.41
N TRP A 270 -18.72 -2.45 3.47
CA TRP A 270 -17.38 -2.80 3.99
C TRP A 270 -16.57 -3.69 3.04
N GLN A 271 -17.21 -4.37 2.07
CA GLN A 271 -16.53 -5.17 1.06
C GLN A 271 -15.91 -4.30 -0.04
N GLY A 272 -16.49 -3.13 -0.31
CA GLY A 272 -16.06 -2.23 -1.39
C GLY A 272 -15.34 -0.97 -0.93
N VAL A 273 -15.55 -0.52 0.30
CA VAL A 273 -15.03 0.78 0.76
C VAL A 273 -13.51 0.84 0.74
N GLY A 274 -12.83 -0.25 1.13
CA GLY A 274 -11.37 -0.32 1.12
C GLY A 274 -10.79 -0.16 -0.28
N CYS A 275 -11.27 -0.94 -1.25
CA CYS A 275 -10.75 -0.85 -2.63
C CYS A 275 -11.12 0.47 -3.29
N LEU A 276 -12.31 1.03 -3.04
CA LEU A 276 -12.69 2.37 -3.53
C LEU A 276 -11.74 3.45 -3.00
N MET A 277 -11.45 3.44 -1.68
CA MET A 277 -10.53 4.39 -1.06
C MET A 277 -9.09 4.21 -1.56
N LEU A 278 -8.66 2.96 -1.81
CA LEU A 278 -7.35 2.69 -2.38
C LEU A 278 -7.23 3.23 -3.81
N VAL A 279 -8.25 3.02 -4.65
CA VAL A 279 -8.30 3.57 -6.02
C VAL A 279 -8.21 5.10 -5.99
N LEU A 280 -8.96 5.74 -5.09
CA LEU A 280 -8.93 7.19 -4.91
C LEU A 280 -7.54 7.66 -4.45
N LEU A 281 -6.95 7.01 -3.45
CA LEU A 281 -5.60 7.31 -2.97
C LEU A 281 -4.57 7.20 -4.09
N ILE A 282 -4.60 6.11 -4.86
CA ILE A 282 -3.72 5.87 -6.00
C ILE A 282 -3.86 6.99 -7.03
N TYR A 283 -5.09 7.31 -7.41
CA TYR A 283 -5.37 8.35 -8.40
C TYR A 283 -4.86 9.72 -7.95
N LEU A 284 -5.22 10.14 -6.72
CA LEU A 284 -4.83 11.44 -6.16
C LEU A 284 -3.31 11.54 -5.99
N SER A 285 -2.68 10.51 -5.42
CA SER A 285 -1.23 10.45 -5.20
C SER A 285 -0.47 10.49 -6.52
N ALA A 286 -0.86 9.68 -7.50
CA ALA A 286 -0.22 9.67 -8.82
C ALA A 286 -0.35 11.03 -9.51
N ARG A 287 -1.57 11.59 -9.56
CA ARG A 287 -1.88 12.83 -10.29
C ARG A 287 -1.24 14.07 -9.65
N PHE A 288 -1.34 14.22 -8.33
CA PHE A 288 -0.96 15.45 -7.65
C PHE A 288 0.47 15.43 -7.11
N ILE A 289 1.07 14.26 -6.89
CA ILE A 289 2.42 14.15 -6.34
C ILE A 289 3.38 13.60 -7.40
N THR A 290 3.21 12.35 -7.80
CA THR A 290 4.21 11.62 -8.62
C THR A 290 4.39 12.25 -10.00
N GLU A 291 3.29 12.55 -10.70
CA GLU A 291 3.30 13.16 -12.03
C GLU A 291 3.86 14.59 -12.00
N ARG A 292 3.51 15.37 -10.96
CA ARG A 292 4.03 16.74 -10.79
C ARG A 292 5.52 16.76 -10.51
N LEU A 293 6.01 15.84 -9.67
CA LEU A 293 7.44 15.71 -9.41
C LEU A 293 8.22 15.29 -10.66
N SER A 294 7.66 14.35 -11.42
CA SER A 294 8.27 13.90 -12.69
C SER A 294 8.32 15.05 -13.71
N LEU A 295 7.25 15.82 -13.85
CA LEU A 295 7.19 16.97 -14.74
C LEU A 295 8.18 18.08 -14.36
N LYS A 296 8.30 18.40 -13.07
CA LYS A 296 9.27 19.39 -12.58
C LYS A 296 10.71 18.96 -12.86
N LYS A 297 11.00 17.65 -12.74
CA LYS A 297 12.34 17.10 -12.95
C LYS A 297 12.68 16.93 -14.44
N TYR A 298 11.69 16.62 -15.26
CA TYR A 298 11.84 16.32 -16.69
C TYR A 298 10.77 17.07 -17.50
N PRO A 299 11.08 18.25 -18.07
CA PRO A 299 10.09 19.02 -18.85
C PRO A 299 9.49 18.25 -20.03
N GLN A 300 10.27 17.37 -20.66
CA GLN A 300 9.81 16.48 -21.75
C GLN A 300 8.75 15.47 -21.30
N TYR A 301 8.55 15.27 -20.00
CA TYR A 301 7.50 14.42 -19.45
C TYR A 301 6.10 14.91 -19.82
N ALA A 302 5.92 16.20 -20.13
CA ALA A 302 4.65 16.74 -20.65
C ALA A 302 4.21 16.04 -21.95
N VAL A 303 5.16 15.70 -22.83
CA VAL A 303 4.86 14.96 -24.07
C VAL A 303 4.31 13.57 -23.73
N TYR A 304 4.93 12.88 -22.77
CA TYR A 304 4.50 11.57 -22.30
C TYR A 304 3.15 11.60 -21.56
N GLN A 305 2.87 12.71 -20.87
CA GLN A 305 1.56 12.96 -20.27
C GLN A 305 0.43 13.04 -21.31
N HIS A 306 0.74 13.61 -22.48
CA HIS A 306 -0.20 13.80 -23.57
C HIS A 306 -0.38 12.56 -24.45
N THR A 307 0.64 11.72 -24.62
CA THR A 307 0.59 10.57 -25.54
C THR A 307 0.08 9.29 -24.91
N THR A 308 0.39 9.05 -23.63
CA THR A 308 0.06 7.82 -22.91
C THR A 308 -1.05 8.10 -21.91
N PRO A 309 -1.90 7.14 -21.52
CA PRO A 309 -2.82 7.32 -20.40
C PRO A 309 -2.10 7.13 -19.05
N MET A 310 -2.69 7.67 -17.97
CA MET A 310 -2.09 7.61 -16.63
C MET A 310 -2.22 6.24 -15.96
N LEU A 311 -3.45 5.69 -15.90
CA LEU A 311 -3.77 4.45 -15.19
C LEU A 311 -4.30 3.39 -16.16
N VAL A 312 -5.50 3.61 -16.71
CA VAL A 312 -6.13 2.66 -17.64
C VAL A 312 -5.25 2.49 -18.89
N PRO A 313 -4.80 1.28 -19.22
CA PRO A 313 -3.90 1.06 -20.35
C PRO A 313 -4.57 1.32 -21.70
N ALA A 314 -3.80 1.89 -22.62
CA ALA A 314 -4.19 2.00 -24.02
C ALA A 314 -4.19 0.62 -24.70
N LEU A 315 -4.95 0.46 -25.77
CA LEU A 315 -4.96 -0.79 -26.57
C LEU A 315 -3.67 -0.99 -27.38
N ARG A 316 -2.94 0.09 -27.67
CA ARG A 316 -1.70 0.06 -28.47
C ARG A 316 -0.59 0.81 -27.75
N SER A 317 0.64 0.33 -27.89
CA SER A 317 1.82 0.97 -27.30
C SER A 317 2.05 2.36 -27.92
N THR A 318 2.20 3.36 -27.06
CA THR A 318 2.45 4.76 -27.43
C THR A 318 3.94 5.12 -27.45
N THR A 319 4.82 4.15 -27.20
CA THR A 319 6.28 4.34 -27.09
C THR A 319 6.87 5.06 -28.30
N ALA A 320 6.64 4.54 -29.52
CA ALA A 320 7.21 5.09 -30.75
C ALA A 320 6.74 6.53 -31.00
N ARG A 321 5.45 6.78 -30.82
CA ARG A 321 4.85 8.11 -30.93
C ARG A 321 5.46 9.09 -29.92
N THR A 322 5.63 8.66 -28.68
CA THR A 322 6.19 9.49 -27.59
C THR A 322 7.64 9.85 -27.89
N LEU A 323 8.47 8.89 -28.27
CA LEU A 323 9.87 9.12 -28.61
C LEU A 323 10.04 10.05 -29.82
N TYR A 324 9.23 9.85 -30.87
CA TYR A 324 9.22 10.72 -32.04
C TYR A 324 8.91 12.19 -31.67
N LEU A 325 7.87 12.41 -30.86
CA LEU A 325 7.49 13.76 -30.44
C LEU A 325 8.56 14.40 -29.55
N ILE A 326 9.16 13.65 -28.61
CA ILE A 326 10.27 14.16 -27.78
C ILE A 326 11.45 14.60 -28.65
N GLN A 327 11.83 13.81 -29.66
CA GLN A 327 12.92 14.15 -30.57
C GLN A 327 12.58 15.39 -31.43
N LYS A 328 11.33 15.49 -31.90
CA LYS A 328 10.85 16.64 -32.67
C LYS A 328 10.88 17.93 -31.85
N THR A 329 10.38 17.93 -30.61
CA THR A 329 10.39 19.10 -29.73
C THR A 329 11.82 19.53 -29.39
N SER A 330 12.73 18.57 -29.18
CA SER A 330 14.14 18.86 -28.87
C SER A 330 14.88 19.51 -30.03
N SER A 331 14.64 19.05 -31.27
CA SER A 331 15.26 19.59 -32.48
C SER A 331 14.71 20.97 -32.87
N GLN A 332 13.43 21.25 -32.60
CA GLN A 332 12.86 22.58 -32.80
C GLN A 332 13.42 23.61 -31.81
N GLY A 333 13.59 23.26 -30.54
CA GLY A 333 14.23 24.14 -29.54
C GLY A 333 15.68 24.49 -29.91
N ALA A 334 16.46 23.52 -30.39
CA ALA A 334 17.83 23.74 -30.83
C ALA A 334 17.92 24.69 -32.06
N LYS A 335 16.97 24.61 -33.00
CA LYS A 335 16.90 25.52 -34.15
C LYS A 335 16.46 26.93 -33.76
N SER A 336 15.60 27.10 -32.76
CA SER A 336 15.18 28.40 -32.25
C SER A 336 16.34 29.16 -31.59
N ASN A 337 17.11 28.48 -30.74
CA ASN A 337 18.26 29.11 -30.05
C ASN A 337 19.37 29.53 -31.02
N ARG A 338 19.58 28.78 -32.12
CA ARG A 338 20.55 29.15 -33.16
C ARG A 338 20.14 30.33 -34.04
N LYS A 339 18.87 30.74 -34.02
CA LYS A 339 18.39 31.92 -34.77
C LYS A 339 18.35 33.19 -33.91
N GLN A 340 18.57 33.08 -32.61
CA GLN A 340 18.59 34.19 -31.65
C GLN A 340 20.02 34.57 -31.22
N GLN A 341 21.01 33.77 -31.60
CA GLN A 341 22.43 34.13 -31.65
C GLN A 341 22.74 34.55 -33.08
#